data_AF-A0A916ACE9-F1
#
_entry.id   AF-A0A916ACE9-F1
#
_cell.length_a   1.000
_cell.length_b   1.000
_cell.length_c   1.000
_cell.angle_alpha   90.00
_cell.angle_beta   90.00
_cell.angle_gamma   90.00
#
_symmetry.space_group_name_H-M   'P 1'
#
loop_
_entity.id
_entity.type
_entity.pdbx_description
1 polymer ?
#
loop_
_entity_poly.entity_id
_entity_poly.type
_entity_poly.pdbx_seq_one_letter_code
_entity_poly.pdbx_strand_id
1 'polypeptide(L)'
;MHKRQSLEIAVATSRQPTPEQKRFTTLLAKMDKARARLQAWQAQAPVYAQMHAQRVQPELARLGAARRAWALELEQLLLQRRWSRTERQTLTAMICDLCGALLDAAEAPDEEIKALYNRCAEVDFDTEGQQQLEAMKQALEEMGGFDLGDEAPASVDELMERARAQMAERQQDEQAAAQAARPRKGSRTAAKSAASRRAEEDAARISQTVREVYRKLAAALHPDRAAVDATEAQRGERHDLMARANAAYAAGDLLSLLSLQLQIEQVDMAHAAGVAAEQLRHFNKVLAEQLRELEAEIEGREHAFCAAYGLMPDRRLDPERLRPLLQDELRMLALAELQLEHERRCLRGEPPNARRYLKQVRAEQRADELDFPFF
;
A
#
# COMPACT_ATOMS: atom_id res chain seq x y z
N MET A 1 42.69 61.74 -8.20
CA MET A 1 43.48 60.69 -8.88
C MET A 1 43.61 59.49 -7.95
N HIS A 2 43.04 58.34 -8.33
CA HIS A 2 43.40 56.95 -7.92
C HIS A 2 43.29 56.59 -6.42
N LYS A 3 42.55 55.59 -5.90
CA LYS A 3 41.83 54.35 -6.33
C LYS A 3 41.00 53.95 -5.07
N ARG A 4 39.73 53.55 -5.04
CA ARG A 4 38.99 52.52 -5.81
C ARG A 4 39.85 51.27 -6.07
N GLN A 5 40.20 50.51 -5.02
CA GLN A 5 40.69 49.12 -5.17
C GLN A 5 40.76 48.31 -3.85
N SER A 6 39.75 48.43 -2.99
CA SER A 6 39.56 47.54 -1.82
C SER A 6 38.08 47.46 -1.43
N LEU A 7 37.13 47.60 -2.36
CA LEU A 7 36.45 46.46 -2.99
C LEU A 7 36.44 45.23 -2.09
N GLU A 8 35.38 45.14 -1.28
CA GLU A 8 34.44 44.03 -1.42
C GLU A 8 35.14 42.68 -1.58
N ILE A 9 35.82 42.23 -0.52
CA ILE A 9 35.95 40.79 -0.31
C ILE A 9 34.53 40.35 0.03
N ALA A 10 33.84 40.04 -1.06
CA ALA A 10 32.46 39.68 -1.15
C ALA A 10 32.11 38.76 0.01
N VAL A 11 31.14 39.21 0.82
CA VAL A 11 29.97 38.43 1.20
C VAL A 11 29.99 37.13 0.42
N ALA A 12 30.55 36.10 1.04
CA ALA A 12 30.64 34.77 0.45
C ALA A 12 29.23 34.43 0.02
N THR A 13 29.09 34.36 -1.29
CA THR A 13 27.84 34.35 -2.03
C THR A 13 26.90 33.37 -1.34
N SER A 14 25.71 33.84 -0.98
CA SER A 14 24.52 33.01 -0.92
C SER A 14 24.34 32.38 -2.30
N ARG A 15 25.17 31.38 -2.61
CA ARG A 15 25.21 30.72 -3.90
C ARG A 15 23.89 30.00 -3.98
N GLN A 16 22.98 30.52 -4.80
CA GLN A 16 21.68 29.89 -4.99
C GLN A 16 21.92 28.41 -5.28
N PRO A 17 21.24 27.51 -4.56
CA PRO A 17 21.52 26.09 -4.70
C PRO A 17 21.26 25.68 -6.15
N THR A 18 22.24 24.97 -6.72
CA THR A 18 22.13 24.48 -8.10
C THR A 18 20.89 23.58 -8.24
N PRO A 19 20.34 23.43 -9.45
CA PRO A 19 19.22 22.51 -9.68
C PRO A 19 19.49 21.11 -9.14
N GLU A 20 20.71 20.60 -9.30
CA GLU A 20 21.15 19.31 -8.78
C GLU A 20 21.20 19.27 -7.24
N GLN A 21 21.60 20.36 -6.56
CA GLN A 21 21.58 20.45 -5.10
C GLN A 21 20.14 20.51 -4.57
N LYS A 22 19.26 21.30 -5.20
CA LYS A 22 17.83 21.33 -4.86
C LYS A 22 17.18 19.95 -5.03
N ARG A 23 17.55 19.23 -6.09
CA ARG A 23 17.06 17.87 -6.33
C ARG A 23 17.55 16.90 -5.24
N PHE A 24 18.81 17.01 -4.85
CA PHE A 24 19.40 16.17 -3.80
C PHE A 24 18.72 16.37 -2.45
N THR A 25 18.56 17.63 -2.02
CA THR A 25 17.87 17.94 -0.75
C THR A 25 16.40 17.52 -0.77
N THR A 26 15.71 17.70 -1.91
CA THR A 26 14.33 17.22 -2.09
C THR A 26 14.25 15.69 -2.00
N LEU A 27 15.18 14.96 -2.65
CA LEU A 27 15.21 13.50 -2.60
C LEU A 27 15.51 12.97 -1.20
N LEU A 28 16.42 13.61 -0.46
CA LEU A 28 16.67 13.27 0.94
C LEU A 28 15.41 13.46 1.79
N ALA A 29 14.75 14.61 1.71
CA ALA A 29 13.53 14.87 2.47
C ALA A 29 12.41 13.87 2.13
N LYS A 30 12.27 13.50 0.85
CA LYS A 30 11.32 12.44 0.43
C LYS A 30 11.70 11.08 0.97
N MET A 31 12.98 10.73 0.96
CA MET A 31 13.47 9.46 1.48
C MET A 31 13.27 9.35 3.00
N ASP A 32 13.53 10.43 3.76
CA ASP A 32 13.28 10.46 5.20
C ASP A 32 11.78 10.33 5.51
N LYS A 33 10.92 11.00 4.75
CA LYS A 33 9.47 10.85 4.87
C LYS A 33 9.01 9.42 4.54
N ALA A 34 9.53 8.83 3.48
CA ALA A 34 9.22 7.46 3.09
C ALA A 34 9.70 6.45 4.15
N ARG A 35 10.90 6.64 4.72
CA ARG A 35 11.42 5.81 5.82
C ARG A 35 10.55 5.91 7.07
N ALA A 36 10.15 7.12 7.46
CA ALA A 36 9.24 7.34 8.57
C ALA A 36 7.88 6.65 8.34
N ARG A 37 7.32 6.74 7.12
CA ARG A 37 6.09 6.04 6.74
C ARG A 37 6.25 4.52 6.79
N LEU A 38 7.37 3.97 6.30
CA LEU A 38 7.64 2.54 6.38
C LEU A 38 7.74 2.08 7.85
N GLN A 39 8.46 2.83 8.68
CA GLN A 39 8.57 2.53 10.12
C GLN A 39 7.20 2.60 10.82
N ALA A 40 6.37 3.58 10.47
CA ALA A 40 5.01 3.68 10.99
C ALA A 40 4.17 2.44 10.60
N TRP A 41 4.25 1.98 9.35
CA TRP A 41 3.60 0.73 8.94
C TRP A 41 4.11 -0.49 9.72
N GLN A 42 5.43 -0.62 9.90
CA GLN A 42 6.03 -1.71 10.66
C GLN A 42 5.62 -1.71 12.13
N ALA A 43 5.40 -0.53 12.72
CA ALA A 43 4.98 -0.39 14.12
C ALA A 43 3.46 -0.57 14.30
N GLN A 44 2.65 0.00 13.42
CA GLN A 44 1.20 0.10 13.61
C GLN A 44 0.43 -1.12 13.06
N ALA A 45 0.90 -1.76 11.98
CA ALA A 45 0.20 -2.91 11.41
C ALA A 45 0.08 -4.10 12.38
N PRO A 46 1.13 -4.51 13.13
CA PRO A 46 1.00 -5.59 14.11
C PRO A 46 0.08 -5.22 15.28
N VAL A 47 0.10 -3.95 15.72
CA VAL A 47 -0.80 -3.45 16.77
C VAL A 47 -2.25 -3.50 16.30
N TYR A 48 -2.52 -3.07 15.07
CA TYR A 48 -3.84 -3.21 14.46
C TYR A 48 -4.28 -4.67 14.40
N ALA A 49 -3.42 -5.56 13.88
CA ALA A 49 -3.72 -6.99 13.78
C ALA A 49 -4.07 -7.61 15.14
N GLN A 50 -3.32 -7.25 16.20
CA GLN A 50 -3.60 -7.70 17.55
C GLN A 50 -4.95 -7.18 18.07
N MET A 51 -5.23 -5.88 17.90
CA MET A 51 -6.52 -5.30 18.32
C MET A 51 -7.70 -5.90 17.54
N HIS A 52 -7.53 -6.11 16.24
CA HIS A 52 -8.53 -6.72 15.37
C HIS A 52 -8.83 -8.16 15.83
N ALA A 53 -7.78 -8.96 16.06
CA ALA A 53 -7.93 -10.32 16.58
C ALA A 53 -8.59 -10.37 17.97
N GLN A 54 -8.34 -9.38 18.83
CA GLN A 54 -8.91 -9.35 20.18
C GLN A 54 -10.33 -8.80 20.25
N ARG A 55 -10.72 -7.92 19.33
CA ARG A 55 -11.97 -7.14 19.44
C ARG A 55 -12.95 -7.39 18.31
N VAL A 56 -12.46 -7.55 17.08
CA VAL A 56 -13.31 -7.69 15.89
C VAL A 56 -13.61 -9.16 15.62
N GLN A 57 -12.58 -10.00 15.62
CA GLN A 57 -12.74 -11.43 15.34
C GLN A 57 -13.76 -12.15 16.25
N PRO A 58 -13.82 -11.88 17.58
CA PRO A 58 -14.85 -12.49 18.43
C PRO A 58 -16.27 -12.04 18.07
N GLU A 59 -16.47 -10.76 17.70
CA GLU A 59 -17.78 -10.24 17.31
C GLU A 59 -18.20 -10.77 15.93
N LEU A 60 -17.26 -10.92 14.99
CA LEU A 60 -17.49 -11.60 13.71
C LEU A 60 -17.94 -13.05 13.92
N ALA A 61 -17.24 -13.80 14.77
CA ALA A 61 -17.60 -15.18 15.09
C ALA A 61 -18.98 -15.26 15.77
N ARG A 62 -19.28 -14.33 16.68
CA ARG A 62 -20.57 -14.24 17.36
C ARG A 62 -21.72 -13.94 16.39
N LEU A 63 -21.53 -12.95 15.51
CA LEU A 63 -22.51 -12.60 14.49
C LEU A 63 -22.71 -13.75 13.49
N GLY A 64 -21.62 -14.41 13.06
CA GLY A 64 -21.68 -15.59 12.20
C GLY A 64 -22.47 -16.73 12.83
N ALA A 65 -22.20 -17.06 14.10
CA ALA A 65 -22.96 -18.07 14.85
C ALA A 65 -24.44 -17.67 15.02
N ALA A 66 -24.73 -16.40 15.27
CA ALA A 66 -26.10 -15.90 15.38
C ALA A 66 -26.87 -15.98 14.06
N ARG A 67 -26.21 -15.64 12.94
CA ARG A 67 -26.75 -15.78 11.58
C ARG A 67 -27.00 -17.24 11.22
N ARG A 68 -26.06 -18.14 11.52
CA ARG A 68 -26.21 -19.58 11.34
C ARG A 68 -27.42 -20.13 12.09
N ALA A 69 -27.54 -19.79 13.38
CA ALA A 69 -28.69 -20.19 14.19
C ALA A 69 -30.00 -19.63 13.62
N TRP A 70 -29.97 -18.40 13.09
CA TRP A 70 -31.12 -17.79 12.48
C TRP A 70 -31.57 -18.46 11.18
N ALA A 71 -30.64 -18.88 10.31
CA ALA A 71 -30.97 -19.61 9.08
C ALA A 71 -31.75 -20.91 9.38
N LEU A 72 -31.31 -21.68 10.37
CA LEU A 72 -31.98 -22.91 10.81
C LEU A 72 -33.36 -22.62 11.44
N GLU A 73 -33.48 -21.52 12.20
CA GLU A 73 -34.75 -21.09 12.77
C GLU A 73 -35.73 -20.61 11.70
N LEU A 74 -35.26 -19.94 10.65
CA LEU A 74 -36.09 -19.54 9.50
C LEU A 74 -36.66 -20.76 8.77
N GLU A 75 -35.86 -21.82 8.58
CA GLU A 75 -36.35 -23.09 8.04
C GLU A 75 -37.48 -23.67 8.93
N GLN A 76 -37.28 -23.69 10.25
CA GLN A 76 -38.32 -24.16 11.17
C GLN A 76 -39.59 -23.31 11.09
N LEU A 77 -39.48 -21.98 11.02
CA LEU A 77 -40.61 -21.07 10.86
C LEU A 77 -41.35 -21.30 9.53
N LEU A 78 -40.60 -21.59 8.47
CA LEU A 78 -41.14 -21.91 7.15
C LEU A 78 -41.97 -23.21 7.18
N LEU A 79 -41.51 -24.22 7.92
CA LEU A 79 -42.17 -25.53 8.04
C LEU A 79 -43.37 -25.53 9.00
N GLN A 80 -43.30 -24.79 10.11
CA GLN A 80 -44.30 -24.85 11.19
C GLN A 80 -45.54 -23.98 10.94
N ARG A 81 -45.43 -22.89 10.18
CA ARG A 81 -46.52 -21.92 9.99
C ARG A 81 -47.12 -22.00 8.59
N ARG A 82 -48.41 -21.65 8.49
CA ARG A 82 -49.10 -21.54 7.19
C ARG A 82 -48.83 -20.18 6.56
N TRP A 83 -47.90 -20.18 5.61
CA TRP A 83 -47.58 -19.03 4.76
C TRP A 83 -48.33 -19.08 3.43
N SER A 84 -48.66 -17.92 2.88
CA SER A 84 -49.09 -17.81 1.49
C SER A 84 -47.92 -18.16 0.54
N ARG A 85 -48.22 -18.46 -0.72
CA ARG A 85 -47.20 -18.73 -1.75
C ARG A 85 -46.15 -17.61 -1.81
N THR A 86 -46.58 -16.36 -1.75
CA THR A 86 -45.66 -15.22 -1.85
C THR A 86 -44.81 -15.05 -0.59
N GLU A 87 -45.39 -15.23 0.60
CA GLU A 87 -44.63 -15.16 1.86
C GLU A 87 -43.59 -16.27 1.95
N ARG A 88 -43.95 -17.48 1.47
CA ARG A 88 -43.03 -18.62 1.35
C ARG A 88 -41.86 -18.32 0.41
N GLN A 89 -42.13 -17.75 -0.76
CA GLN A 89 -41.06 -17.33 -1.68
C GLN A 89 -40.12 -16.29 -1.05
N THR A 90 -40.65 -15.28 -0.36
CA THR A 90 -39.81 -14.29 0.34
C THR A 90 -38.96 -14.93 1.44
N LEU A 91 -39.53 -15.82 2.25
CA LEU A 91 -38.77 -16.53 3.29
C LEU A 91 -37.69 -17.44 2.70
N THR A 92 -38.00 -18.16 1.61
CA THR A 92 -37.04 -19.00 0.92
C THR A 92 -35.88 -18.18 0.35
N ALA A 93 -36.16 -17.04 -0.28
CA ALA A 93 -35.12 -16.12 -0.75
C ALA A 93 -34.25 -15.62 0.41
N MET A 94 -34.85 -15.16 1.52
CA MET A 94 -34.10 -14.75 2.71
C MET A 94 -33.20 -15.86 3.28
N ILE A 95 -33.65 -17.12 3.25
CA ILE A 95 -32.83 -18.27 3.66
C ILE A 95 -31.66 -18.46 2.70
N CYS A 96 -31.89 -18.41 1.38
CA CYS A 96 -30.83 -18.51 0.38
C CYS A 96 -29.81 -17.39 0.56
N ASP A 97 -30.23 -16.13 0.65
CA ASP A 97 -29.35 -14.97 0.83
C ASP A 97 -28.49 -15.11 2.09
N LEU A 98 -29.10 -15.52 3.22
CA LEU A 98 -28.39 -15.70 4.47
C LEU A 98 -27.41 -16.89 4.44
N CYS A 99 -27.80 -18.00 3.81
CA CYS A 99 -26.95 -19.18 3.68
C CYS A 99 -25.80 -18.93 2.70
N GLY A 100 -26.04 -18.28 1.57
CA GLY A 100 -25.02 -17.87 0.60
C GLY A 100 -23.98 -16.98 1.26
N ALA A 101 -24.42 -15.92 1.94
CA ALA A 101 -23.50 -15.03 2.66
C ALA A 101 -22.69 -15.72 3.77
N LEU A 102 -23.24 -16.77 4.40
CA LEU A 102 -22.52 -17.58 5.39
C LEU A 102 -21.49 -18.51 4.73
N LEU A 103 -21.80 -19.08 3.57
CA LEU A 103 -20.91 -19.97 2.82
C LEU A 103 -19.76 -19.18 2.18
N ASP A 104 -20.04 -18.00 1.61
CA ASP A 104 -19.03 -17.13 1.00
C ASP A 104 -18.03 -16.59 2.03
N ALA A 105 -18.48 -16.35 3.27
CA ALA A 105 -17.63 -15.84 4.35
C ALA A 105 -16.83 -16.93 5.07
N ALA A 106 -17.13 -18.22 4.85
CA ALA A 106 -16.50 -19.32 5.56
C ALA A 106 -15.25 -19.84 4.84
N GLU A 107 -14.16 -20.08 5.57
CA GLU A 107 -12.97 -20.74 5.02
C GLU A 107 -13.25 -22.19 4.59
N ALA A 108 -14.21 -22.85 5.24
CA ALA A 108 -14.66 -24.19 4.91
C ALA A 108 -16.20 -24.23 4.89
N PRO A 109 -16.81 -24.91 3.91
CA PRO A 109 -18.26 -24.93 3.78
C PRO A 109 -18.90 -25.64 4.97
N ASP A 110 -19.87 -24.99 5.61
CA ASP A 110 -20.73 -25.62 6.60
C ASP A 110 -21.74 -26.50 5.85
N GLU A 111 -21.51 -27.82 5.86
CA GLU A 111 -22.34 -28.80 5.15
C GLU A 111 -23.83 -28.73 5.54
N GLU A 112 -24.16 -28.36 6.78
CA GLU A 112 -25.56 -28.21 7.20
C GLU A 112 -26.21 -26.99 6.53
N ILE A 113 -25.48 -25.87 6.46
CA ILE A 113 -25.93 -24.64 5.81
C ILE A 113 -25.96 -24.80 4.28
N LYS A 114 -24.98 -25.48 3.70
CA LYS A 114 -24.98 -25.83 2.27
C LYS A 114 -26.15 -26.73 1.90
N ALA A 115 -26.45 -27.73 2.73
CA ALA A 115 -27.64 -28.56 2.54
C ALA A 115 -28.94 -27.76 2.68
N LEU A 116 -28.99 -26.77 3.58
CA LEU A 116 -30.13 -25.87 3.71
C LEU A 116 -30.30 -24.98 2.46
N TYR A 117 -29.21 -24.40 1.95
CA TYR A 117 -29.20 -23.63 0.72
C TYR A 117 -29.78 -24.45 -0.44
N ASN A 118 -29.23 -25.66 -0.67
CA ASN A 118 -29.63 -26.54 -1.77
C ASN A 118 -31.10 -27.04 -1.67
N ARG A 119 -31.71 -27.04 -0.47
CA ARG A 119 -33.14 -27.34 -0.31
C ARG A 119 -34.04 -26.17 -0.69
N CYS A 120 -33.53 -24.95 -0.59
CA CYS A 120 -34.28 -23.71 -0.77
C CYS A 120 -34.07 -23.10 -2.17
N ALA A 121 -32.85 -23.22 -2.70
CA ALA A 121 -32.46 -22.66 -3.98
C ALA A 121 -32.96 -23.51 -5.17
N GLU A 122 -33.10 -22.85 -6.33
CA GLU A 122 -33.44 -23.53 -7.60
C GLU A 122 -32.21 -24.22 -8.22
N VAL A 123 -31.02 -23.68 -7.96
CA VAL A 123 -29.72 -24.19 -8.38
C VAL A 123 -28.90 -24.49 -7.12
N ASP A 124 -28.18 -25.60 -7.09
CA ASP A 124 -27.31 -25.90 -5.96
C ASP A 124 -26.11 -24.94 -5.90
N PHE A 125 -25.58 -24.75 -4.70
CA PHE A 125 -24.52 -23.77 -4.43
C PHE A 125 -23.26 -23.97 -5.29
N ASP A 126 -22.86 -25.23 -5.52
CA ASP A 126 -21.65 -25.52 -6.30
C ASP A 126 -21.85 -25.22 -7.79
N THR A 127 -23.01 -25.55 -8.33
CA THR A 127 -23.38 -25.28 -9.72
C THR A 127 -23.52 -23.78 -9.96
N GLU A 128 -24.13 -23.04 -9.02
CA GLU A 128 -24.25 -21.58 -9.10
C GLU A 128 -22.87 -20.91 -9.07
N GLY A 129 -21.98 -21.33 -8.16
CA GLY A 129 -20.60 -20.84 -8.11
C GLY A 129 -19.82 -21.09 -9.41
N GLN A 130 -19.99 -22.27 -10.02
CA GLN A 130 -19.39 -22.59 -11.32
C GLN A 130 -19.93 -21.70 -12.45
N GLN A 131 -21.25 -21.49 -12.49
CA GLN A 131 -21.87 -20.63 -13.51
C GLN A 131 -21.40 -19.18 -13.38
N GLN A 132 -21.25 -18.66 -12.16
CA GLN A 132 -20.71 -17.31 -11.93
C GLN A 132 -19.25 -17.20 -12.37
N LEU A 133 -18.43 -18.21 -12.07
CA LEU A 133 -17.03 -18.27 -12.51
C LEU A 133 -16.91 -18.32 -14.04
N GLU A 134 -17.76 -19.11 -14.71
CA GLU A 134 -17.82 -19.17 -16.17
C GLU A 134 -18.28 -17.85 -16.79
N ALA A 135 -19.31 -17.21 -16.23
CA ALA A 135 -19.79 -15.92 -16.69
C ALA A 135 -18.71 -14.83 -16.53
N MET A 136 -18.01 -14.81 -15.40
CA MET A 136 -16.90 -13.87 -15.18
C MET A 136 -15.74 -14.12 -16.14
N LYS A 137 -15.40 -15.39 -16.40
CA LYS A 137 -14.41 -15.75 -17.42
C LYS A 137 -14.79 -15.19 -18.78
N GLN A 138 -16.03 -15.44 -19.25
CA GLN A 138 -16.51 -14.94 -20.54
C GLN A 138 -16.45 -13.40 -20.60
N ALA A 139 -16.87 -12.71 -19.55
CA ALA A 139 -16.81 -11.25 -19.50
C ALA A 139 -15.36 -10.71 -19.57
N LEU A 140 -14.41 -11.37 -18.90
CA LEU A 140 -12.98 -11.02 -19.01
C LEU A 140 -12.42 -11.28 -20.42
N GLU A 141 -12.81 -12.38 -21.06
CA GLU A 141 -12.38 -12.71 -22.42
C GLU A 141 -12.92 -11.68 -23.43
N GLU A 142 -14.18 -11.29 -23.29
CA GLU A 142 -14.81 -10.26 -24.12
C GLU A 142 -14.19 -8.88 -23.93
N MET A 143 -13.99 -8.46 -22.67
CA MET A 143 -13.42 -7.15 -22.35
C MET A 143 -11.94 -7.07 -22.72
N GLY A 144 -11.19 -8.14 -22.45
CA GLY A 144 -9.77 -8.25 -22.73
C GLY A 144 -9.44 -8.60 -24.18
N GLY A 145 -10.41 -9.13 -24.92
CA GLY A 145 -10.23 -9.64 -26.27
C GLY A 145 -9.19 -10.75 -26.35
N PHE A 146 -9.05 -11.57 -25.31
CA PHE A 146 -8.12 -12.71 -25.22
C PHE A 146 -8.85 -13.95 -24.69
N ASP A 147 -8.32 -15.12 -24.99
CA ASP A 147 -8.87 -16.42 -24.56
C ASP A 147 -8.16 -16.87 -23.27
N LEU A 148 -8.94 -17.24 -22.24
CA LEU A 148 -8.45 -17.74 -20.95
C LEU A 148 -8.43 -19.28 -20.87
N GLY A 149 -8.68 -19.95 -22.01
CA GLY A 149 -8.60 -21.39 -22.21
C GLY A 149 -9.92 -22.10 -21.89
N ASP A 150 -10.18 -23.25 -22.50
CA ASP A 150 -11.48 -23.95 -22.40
C ASP A 150 -11.82 -24.49 -21.00
N GLU A 151 -10.83 -24.73 -20.15
CA GLU A 151 -11.05 -25.30 -18.81
C GLU A 151 -11.70 -24.28 -17.86
N ALA A 152 -12.77 -24.70 -17.19
CA ALA A 152 -13.40 -23.90 -16.14
C ALA A 152 -12.39 -23.64 -15.00
N PRO A 153 -12.25 -22.38 -14.54
CA PRO A 153 -11.36 -22.05 -13.43
C PRO A 153 -11.90 -22.67 -12.14
N ALA A 154 -11.02 -23.19 -11.29
CA ALA A 154 -11.42 -23.77 -10.02
C ALA A 154 -11.71 -22.71 -8.94
N SER A 155 -11.27 -21.47 -9.16
CA SER A 155 -11.49 -20.34 -8.26
C SER A 155 -11.35 -18.99 -8.97
N VAL A 156 -11.84 -17.93 -8.33
CA VAL A 156 -11.67 -16.54 -8.79
C VAL A 156 -10.19 -16.16 -8.85
N ASP A 157 -9.39 -16.60 -7.88
CA ASP A 157 -7.96 -16.31 -7.84
C ASP A 157 -7.23 -16.92 -9.05
N GLU A 158 -7.53 -18.18 -9.37
CA GLU A 158 -6.99 -18.85 -10.55
C GLU A 158 -7.39 -18.12 -11.84
N LEU A 159 -8.66 -17.70 -11.96
CA LEU A 159 -9.14 -16.94 -13.11
C LEU A 159 -8.36 -15.61 -13.27
N MET A 160 -8.15 -14.89 -12.17
CA MET A 160 -7.40 -13.62 -12.17
C MET A 160 -5.91 -13.83 -12.45
N GLU A 161 -5.31 -14.92 -11.98
CA GLU A 161 -3.95 -15.30 -12.32
C GLU A 161 -3.80 -15.61 -13.81
N ARG A 162 -4.71 -16.41 -14.39
CA ARG A 162 -4.74 -16.68 -15.83
C ARG A 162 -4.85 -15.37 -16.64
N ALA A 163 -5.74 -14.46 -16.23
CA ALA A 163 -5.90 -13.16 -16.89
C ALA A 163 -4.65 -12.28 -16.79
N ARG A 164 -4.01 -12.21 -15.62
CA ARG A 164 -2.76 -11.47 -15.44
C ARG A 164 -1.62 -12.06 -16.27
N ALA A 165 -1.52 -13.39 -16.35
CA ALA A 165 -0.53 -14.07 -17.16
C ALA A 165 -0.69 -13.74 -18.64
N GLN A 166 -1.92 -13.82 -19.17
CA GLN A 166 -2.18 -13.47 -20.58
C GLN A 166 -1.90 -11.99 -20.87
N MET A 167 -2.33 -11.08 -20.00
CA MET A 167 -2.04 -9.66 -20.16
C MET A 167 -0.53 -9.38 -20.15
N ALA A 168 0.23 -10.08 -19.31
CA ALA A 168 1.69 -9.97 -19.28
C ALA A 168 2.35 -10.55 -20.55
N GLU A 169 1.82 -11.64 -21.11
CA GLU A 169 2.28 -12.24 -22.37
C GLU A 169 2.03 -11.29 -23.54
N ARG A 170 0.83 -10.71 -23.68
CA ARG A 170 0.55 -9.69 -24.70
C ARG A 170 1.44 -8.47 -24.59
N GLN A 171 1.63 -7.94 -23.37
CA GLN A 171 2.55 -6.82 -23.16
C GLN A 171 3.98 -7.18 -23.54
N GLN A 172 4.41 -8.42 -23.28
CA GLN A 172 5.73 -8.91 -23.69
C GLN A 172 5.82 -9.05 -25.22
N ASP A 173 4.79 -9.56 -25.89
CA ASP A 173 4.74 -9.69 -27.34
C ASP A 173 4.72 -8.32 -28.04
N GLU A 174 3.95 -7.36 -27.54
CA GLU A 174 3.97 -5.97 -28.01
C GLU A 174 5.34 -5.32 -27.79
N GLN A 175 5.95 -5.54 -26.61
CA GLN A 175 7.29 -5.06 -26.31
C GLN A 175 8.36 -5.77 -27.16
N ALA A 176 8.19 -7.06 -27.48
CA ALA A 176 9.09 -7.85 -28.30
C ALA A 176 8.98 -7.42 -29.77
N ALA A 177 7.77 -7.14 -30.27
CA ALA A 177 7.54 -6.53 -31.58
C ALA A 177 8.17 -5.12 -31.66
N ALA A 178 8.00 -4.30 -30.61
CA ALA A 178 8.62 -2.97 -30.53
C ALA A 178 10.16 -3.03 -30.37
N GLN A 179 10.70 -4.05 -29.70
CA GLN A 179 12.13 -4.28 -29.56
C GLN A 179 12.76 -4.94 -30.79
N ALA A 180 12.03 -5.76 -31.54
CA ALA A 180 12.49 -6.31 -32.83
C ALA A 180 12.69 -5.21 -33.88
N ALA A 181 11.99 -4.07 -33.73
CA ALA A 181 12.20 -2.85 -34.52
C ALA A 181 13.38 -1.96 -34.03
N ARG A 182 14.13 -2.35 -32.99
CA ARG A 182 15.29 -1.60 -32.47
C ARG A 182 16.53 -2.50 -32.30
N PRO A 183 17.75 -1.99 -32.54
CA PRO A 183 18.96 -2.81 -32.39
C PRO A 183 19.23 -3.13 -30.90
N ARG A 184 19.56 -4.40 -30.65
CA ARG A 184 19.55 -5.09 -29.33
C ARG A 184 20.70 -4.67 -28.39
N LYS A 185 20.39 -4.47 -27.10
CA LYS A 185 21.31 -4.63 -25.96
C LYS A 185 20.61 -5.39 -24.84
N GLY A 186 21.20 -6.49 -24.41
CA GLY A 186 20.50 -7.61 -23.76
C GLY A 186 20.38 -7.61 -22.23
N SER A 187 19.49 -8.54 -21.82
CA SER A 187 19.37 -9.36 -20.60
C SER A 187 19.49 -8.68 -19.22
N ARG A 188 18.36 -8.60 -18.49
CA ARG A 188 18.21 -7.80 -17.26
C ARG A 188 17.39 -8.47 -16.14
N THR A 189 17.28 -9.80 -16.11
CA THR A 189 16.38 -10.51 -15.17
C THR A 189 17.10 -11.15 -13.98
N ALA A 190 18.32 -11.68 -14.13
CA ALA A 190 19.10 -12.22 -13.00
C ALA A 190 19.76 -11.15 -12.11
N ALA A 191 19.71 -9.88 -12.52
CA ALA A 191 20.37 -8.76 -11.84
C ALA A 191 19.53 -8.11 -10.73
N LYS A 192 18.21 -8.36 -10.63
CA LYS A 192 17.32 -7.63 -9.71
C LYS A 192 17.56 -7.95 -8.22
N SER A 193 17.84 -9.20 -7.85
CA SER A 193 18.09 -9.57 -6.44
C SER A 193 19.50 -9.18 -5.96
N ALA A 194 20.49 -9.20 -6.85
CA ALA A 194 21.85 -8.74 -6.56
C ALA A 194 21.95 -7.20 -6.60
N ALA A 195 21.16 -6.52 -7.43
CA ALA A 195 21.12 -5.06 -7.49
C ALA A 195 20.46 -4.45 -6.25
N SER A 196 19.41 -5.07 -5.68
CA SER A 196 18.77 -4.59 -4.45
C SER A 196 19.70 -4.68 -3.24
N ARG A 197 20.44 -5.78 -3.06
CA ARG A 197 21.47 -5.89 -1.99
C ARG A 197 22.63 -4.92 -2.20
N ARG A 198 23.10 -4.76 -3.44
CA ARG A 198 24.14 -3.77 -3.77
C ARG A 198 23.65 -2.33 -3.58
N ALA A 199 22.37 -2.05 -3.84
CA ALA A 199 21.77 -0.74 -3.63
C ALA A 199 21.64 -0.39 -2.14
N GLU A 200 21.32 -1.36 -1.27
CA GLU A 200 21.37 -1.18 0.19
C GLU A 200 22.81 -1.01 0.72
N GLU A 201 23.75 -1.83 0.24
CA GLU A 201 25.18 -1.70 0.58
C GLU A 201 25.76 -0.36 0.09
N ASP A 202 25.38 0.09 -1.10
CA ASP A 202 25.75 1.39 -1.64
C ASP A 202 25.06 2.51 -0.86
N ALA A 203 23.80 2.36 -0.41
CA ALA A 203 23.13 3.34 0.46
C ALA A 203 23.83 3.51 1.81
N ALA A 204 24.14 2.38 2.45
CA ALA A 204 24.87 2.34 3.70
C ALA A 204 26.23 2.97 3.49
N ARG A 205 26.98 2.56 2.46
CA ARG A 205 28.27 3.15 2.09
C ARG A 205 28.17 4.63 1.80
N ILE A 206 27.14 5.13 1.13
CA ILE A 206 27.02 6.55 0.78
C ILE A 206 26.71 7.38 2.01
N SER A 207 25.79 6.94 2.88
CA SER A 207 25.53 7.61 4.16
C SER A 207 26.71 7.52 5.13
N GLN A 208 27.47 6.42 5.09
CA GLN A 208 28.74 6.24 5.78
C GLN A 208 29.80 7.17 5.18
N THR A 209 29.87 7.31 3.86
CA THR A 209 30.80 8.19 3.15
C THR A 209 30.51 9.65 3.48
N VAL A 210 29.25 10.07 3.55
CA VAL A 210 28.88 11.43 3.99
C VAL A 210 29.29 11.67 5.45
N ARG A 211 29.03 10.72 6.34
CA ARG A 211 29.46 10.80 7.76
C ARG A 211 30.98 10.72 7.92
N GLU A 212 31.68 9.96 7.08
CA GLU A 212 33.13 9.82 7.07
C GLU A 212 33.81 11.05 6.49
N VAL A 213 33.28 11.62 5.41
CA VAL A 213 33.71 12.90 4.83
C VAL A 213 33.56 13.98 5.89
N TYR A 214 32.40 14.10 6.54
CA TYR A 214 32.20 15.06 7.64
C TYR A 214 33.13 14.80 8.84
N ARG A 215 33.32 13.54 9.26
CA ARG A 215 34.22 13.18 10.37
C ARG A 215 35.69 13.46 10.05
N LYS A 216 36.14 13.19 8.83
CA LYS A 216 37.50 13.51 8.35
C LYS A 216 37.71 15.02 8.29
N LEU A 217 36.71 15.77 7.82
CA LEU A 217 36.70 17.22 7.83
C LEU A 217 36.82 17.79 9.25
N ALA A 218 35.98 17.30 10.17
CA ALA A 218 35.97 17.70 11.58
C ALA A 218 37.30 17.39 12.27
N ALA A 219 37.93 16.25 11.96
CA ALA A 219 39.23 15.87 12.49
C ALA A 219 40.40 16.70 11.92
N ALA A 220 40.30 17.17 10.66
CA ALA A 220 41.30 18.01 10.02
C ALA A 220 41.21 19.48 10.47
N LEU A 221 40.00 19.97 10.73
CA LEU A 221 39.70 21.37 11.10
C LEU A 221 39.60 21.62 12.61
N HIS A 222 39.71 20.59 13.46
CA HIS A 222 39.51 20.75 14.91
C HIS A 222 40.46 21.79 15.54
N PRO A 223 39.95 22.76 16.33
CA PRO A 223 40.77 23.84 16.91
C PRO A 223 41.86 23.35 17.87
N ASP A 224 41.64 22.24 18.62
CA ASP A 224 42.65 21.66 19.54
C ASP A 224 43.83 20.94 18.87
N ARG A 225 43.80 20.74 17.56
CA ARG A 225 44.92 20.13 16.81
C ARG A 225 45.84 21.15 16.13
N ALA A 226 45.64 22.45 16.39
CA ALA A 226 46.60 23.46 15.97
C ALA A 226 47.95 23.15 16.64
N ALA A 227 49.03 23.03 15.85
CA ALA A 227 50.37 22.85 16.39
C ALA A 227 50.67 23.96 17.42
N VAL A 228 51.49 23.67 18.42
CA VAL A 228 51.86 24.60 19.51
C VAL A 228 52.41 25.94 18.95
N ASP A 229 52.87 25.95 17.70
CA ASP A 229 53.43 27.10 16.98
C ASP A 229 52.44 27.80 16.01
N ALA A 230 51.13 27.49 16.04
CA ALA A 230 50.14 28.07 15.13
C ALA A 230 49.73 29.51 15.53
N THR A 231 49.84 30.45 14.58
CA THR A 231 49.48 31.86 14.76
C THR A 231 47.99 32.03 15.06
N GLU A 232 47.62 33.09 15.79
CA GLU A 232 46.22 33.41 16.15
C GLU A 232 45.29 33.51 14.93
N ALA A 233 45.81 34.01 13.80
CA ALA A 233 45.09 34.06 12.52
C ALA A 233 44.75 32.66 11.96
N GLN A 234 45.66 31.69 12.06
CA GLN A 234 45.45 30.31 11.57
C GLN A 234 44.44 29.55 12.42
N ARG A 235 44.36 29.86 13.72
CA ARG A 235 43.32 29.34 14.62
C ARG A 235 41.94 29.92 14.28
N GLY A 236 41.87 31.20 13.94
CA GLY A 236 40.66 31.86 13.44
C GLY A 236 40.13 31.24 12.14
N GLU A 237 40.99 31.07 11.14
CA GLU A 237 40.61 30.45 9.85
C GLU A 237 40.08 29.01 10.02
N ARG A 238 40.70 28.20 10.89
CA ARG A 238 40.20 26.85 11.21
C ARG A 238 38.85 26.87 11.92
N HIS A 239 38.64 27.80 12.84
CA HIS A 239 37.35 27.96 13.53
C HIS A 239 36.23 28.31 12.54
N ASP A 240 36.50 29.22 11.59
CA ASP A 240 35.54 29.63 10.58
C ASP A 240 35.24 28.51 9.57
N LEU A 241 36.26 27.75 9.16
CA LEU A 241 36.08 26.57 8.30
C LEU A 241 35.27 25.47 9.01
N MET A 242 35.48 25.26 10.31
CA MET A 242 34.71 24.30 11.11
C MET A 242 33.25 24.74 11.27
N ALA A 243 32.99 26.03 11.49
CA ALA A 243 31.64 26.57 11.54
C ALA A 243 30.89 26.37 10.21
N ARG A 244 31.58 26.57 9.07
CA ARG A 244 31.03 26.33 7.73
C ARG A 244 30.77 24.84 7.46
N ALA A 245 31.64 23.94 7.93
CA ALA A 245 31.43 22.50 7.85
C ALA A 245 30.20 22.04 8.65
N ASN A 246 30.02 22.56 9.86
CA ASN A 246 28.87 22.27 10.71
C ASN A 246 27.55 22.77 10.08
N ALA A 247 27.56 23.96 9.49
CA ALA A 247 26.42 24.50 8.77
C ALA A 247 26.07 23.67 7.52
N ALA A 248 27.07 23.25 6.74
CA ALA A 248 26.88 22.38 5.58
C ALA A 248 26.33 21.00 5.97
N TYR A 249 26.80 20.44 7.08
CA TYR A 249 26.28 19.18 7.62
C TYR A 249 24.83 19.30 8.10
N ALA A 250 24.50 20.35 8.84
CA ALA A 250 23.13 20.63 9.29
C ALA A 250 22.17 20.87 8.12
N ALA A 251 22.65 21.45 7.02
CA ALA A 251 21.88 21.67 5.79
C ALA A 251 21.84 20.47 4.84
N GLY A 252 22.55 19.37 5.13
CA GLY A 252 22.70 18.23 4.23
C GLY A 252 23.41 18.55 2.91
N ASP A 253 24.21 19.63 2.87
CA ASP A 253 24.91 20.11 1.68
C ASP A 253 26.25 19.37 1.49
N LEU A 254 26.15 18.17 0.92
CA LEU A 254 27.30 17.30 0.63
C LEU A 254 28.32 17.97 -0.29
N LEU A 255 27.90 18.88 -1.17
CA LEU A 255 28.79 19.57 -2.08
C LEU A 255 29.63 20.64 -1.35
N SER A 256 29.03 21.35 -0.39
CA SER A 256 29.77 22.21 0.54
C SER A 256 30.76 21.41 1.39
N LEU A 257 30.39 20.20 1.85
CA LEU A 257 31.30 19.33 2.62
C LEU A 257 32.49 18.83 1.77
N LEU A 258 32.26 18.35 0.56
CA LEU A 258 33.33 17.89 -0.35
C LEU A 258 34.22 19.04 -0.83
N SER A 259 33.66 20.21 -1.11
CA SER A 259 34.43 21.39 -1.50
C SER A 259 35.31 21.92 -0.37
N LEU A 260 34.84 21.90 0.88
CA LEU A 260 35.66 22.20 2.04
C LEU A 260 36.80 21.18 2.20
N GLN A 261 36.56 19.90 1.90
CA GLN A 261 37.60 18.86 1.98
C GLN A 261 38.72 19.12 0.95
N LEU A 262 38.33 19.46 -0.28
CA LEU A 262 39.26 19.72 -1.37
C LEU A 262 40.01 21.06 -1.23
N GLN A 263 39.40 22.06 -0.56
CA GLN A 263 40.08 23.30 -0.16
C GLN A 263 41.18 23.04 0.87
N ILE A 264 40.97 22.10 1.79
CA ILE A 264 41.98 21.68 2.76
C ILE A 264 43.09 20.88 2.07
N GLU A 265 42.76 20.09 1.05
CA GLU A 265 43.69 19.28 0.26
C GLU A 265 44.40 20.04 -0.89
N GLN A 266 44.15 21.34 -1.06
CA GLN A 266 44.74 22.24 -2.08
C GLN A 266 44.59 21.79 -3.55
N VAL A 267 43.42 21.26 -3.93
CA VAL A 267 43.13 20.87 -5.34
C VAL A 267 42.41 21.99 -6.10
N ASP A 268 42.69 22.12 -7.40
CA ASP A 268 42.14 23.14 -8.31
C ASP A 268 40.60 23.23 -8.26
N MET A 269 40.09 24.41 -7.89
CA MET A 269 38.68 24.70 -7.59
C MET A 269 37.74 24.45 -8.78
N ALA A 270 38.22 24.58 -10.03
CA ALA A 270 37.41 24.34 -11.22
C ALA A 270 37.22 22.83 -11.50
N HIS A 271 38.27 22.04 -11.30
CA HIS A 271 38.21 20.58 -11.38
C HIS A 271 37.35 20.01 -10.24
N ALA A 272 37.48 20.58 -9.04
CA ALA A 272 36.66 20.24 -7.88
C ALA A 272 35.16 20.46 -8.11
N ALA A 273 34.77 21.56 -8.75
CA ALA A 273 33.36 21.84 -9.05
C ALA A 273 32.76 20.85 -10.08
N GLY A 274 33.55 20.42 -11.07
CA GLY A 274 33.13 19.43 -12.07
C GLY A 274 32.93 18.04 -11.47
N VAL A 275 33.91 17.56 -10.68
CA VAL A 275 33.83 16.27 -9.98
C VAL A 275 32.66 16.24 -8.99
N ALA A 276 32.45 17.33 -8.26
CA ALA A 276 31.33 17.42 -7.33
C ALA A 276 29.95 17.42 -8.03
N ALA A 277 29.84 18.04 -9.21
CA ALA A 277 28.60 18.02 -10.00
C ALA A 277 28.29 16.63 -10.58
N GLU A 278 29.30 15.89 -11.04
CA GLU A 278 29.13 14.52 -11.54
C GLU A 278 28.73 13.55 -10.41
N GLN A 279 29.39 13.64 -9.26
CA GLN A 279 29.02 12.87 -8.06
C GLN A 279 27.59 13.19 -7.59
N LEU A 280 27.18 14.46 -7.59
CA LEU A 280 25.83 14.86 -7.20
C LEU A 280 24.76 14.31 -8.15
N ARG A 281 25.05 14.21 -9.46
CA ARG A 281 24.17 13.56 -10.44
C ARG A 281 24.06 12.06 -10.19
N HIS A 282 25.18 11.40 -9.88
CA HIS A 282 25.20 10.00 -9.51
C HIS A 282 24.36 9.75 -8.24
N PHE A 283 24.55 10.52 -7.18
CA PHE A 283 23.76 10.41 -5.96
C PHE A 283 22.28 10.70 -6.17
N ASN A 284 21.94 11.73 -6.96
CA ASN A 284 20.55 12.00 -7.32
C ASN A 284 19.88 10.83 -8.05
N LYS A 285 20.63 10.09 -8.87
CA LYS A 285 20.13 8.90 -9.54
C LYS A 285 19.89 7.76 -8.55
N VAL A 286 20.87 7.46 -7.70
CA VAL A 286 20.78 6.39 -6.70
C VAL A 286 19.65 6.67 -5.69
N LEU A 287 19.56 7.89 -5.17
CA LEU A 287 18.49 8.29 -4.23
C LEU A 287 17.10 8.21 -4.88
N ALA A 288 16.98 8.54 -6.17
CA ALA A 288 15.71 8.42 -6.88
C ALA A 288 15.32 6.96 -7.12
N GLU A 289 16.29 6.07 -7.39
CA GLU A 289 16.05 4.63 -7.51
C GLU A 289 15.62 4.04 -6.15
N GLN A 290 16.33 4.37 -5.07
CA GLN A 290 15.99 3.93 -3.70
C GLN A 290 14.62 4.45 -3.23
N LEU A 291 14.29 5.72 -3.53
CA LEU A 291 12.98 6.26 -3.20
C LEU A 291 11.87 5.46 -3.89
N ARG A 292 12.04 5.08 -5.16
CA ARG A 292 11.04 4.25 -5.86
C ARG A 292 10.92 2.85 -5.25
N GLU A 293 12.04 2.23 -4.88
CA GLU A 293 12.02 0.91 -4.23
C GLU A 293 11.30 0.98 -2.88
N LEU A 294 11.58 2.01 -2.09
CA LEU A 294 10.94 2.23 -0.79
C LEU A 294 9.45 2.56 -0.93
N GLU A 295 9.07 3.38 -1.91
CA GLU A 295 7.67 3.66 -2.24
C GLU A 295 6.93 2.38 -2.66
N ALA A 296 7.55 1.52 -3.47
CA ALA A 296 6.99 0.24 -3.88
C ALA A 296 6.85 -0.75 -2.70
N GLU A 297 7.79 -0.77 -1.75
CA GLU A 297 7.66 -1.59 -0.54
C GLU A 297 6.49 -1.10 0.33
N ILE A 298 6.34 0.22 0.50
CA ILE A 298 5.23 0.81 1.26
C ILE A 298 3.90 0.47 0.59
N GLU A 299 3.81 0.62 -0.73
CA GLU A 299 2.62 0.29 -1.51
C GLU A 299 2.28 -1.21 -1.41
N GLY A 300 3.28 -2.10 -1.51
CA GLY A 300 3.08 -3.53 -1.33
C GLY A 300 2.55 -3.88 0.07
N ARG A 301 3.05 -3.23 1.13
CA ARG A 301 2.55 -3.41 2.50
C ARG A 301 1.14 -2.87 2.67
N GLU A 302 0.84 -1.73 2.07
CA GLU A 302 -0.48 -1.11 2.11
C GLU A 302 -1.51 -2.00 1.39
N HIS A 303 -1.18 -2.51 0.20
CA HIS A 303 -2.02 -3.48 -0.51
C HIS A 303 -2.21 -4.77 0.27
N ALA A 304 -1.15 -5.33 0.86
CA ALA A 304 -1.26 -6.53 1.69
C ALA A 304 -2.15 -6.29 2.92
N PHE A 305 -2.05 -5.12 3.55
CA PHE A 305 -2.92 -4.73 4.65
C PHE A 305 -4.38 -4.60 4.19
N CYS A 306 -4.62 -3.91 3.07
CA CYS A 306 -5.96 -3.78 2.52
C CYS A 306 -6.59 -5.13 2.18
N ALA A 307 -5.84 -6.02 1.53
CA ALA A 307 -6.29 -7.37 1.20
C ALA A 307 -6.62 -8.19 2.46
N ALA A 308 -5.77 -8.13 3.50
CA ALA A 308 -5.96 -8.90 4.72
C ALA A 308 -7.21 -8.50 5.53
N TYR A 309 -7.70 -7.26 5.36
CA TYR A 309 -8.85 -6.74 6.11
C TYR A 309 -10.00 -6.28 5.20
N GLY A 310 -10.02 -6.68 3.92
CA GLY A 310 -11.09 -6.36 2.98
C GLY A 310 -11.30 -4.86 2.72
N LEU A 311 -10.25 -4.04 2.83
CA LEU A 311 -10.31 -2.59 2.60
C LEU A 311 -10.05 -2.28 1.12
N MET A 312 -10.72 -1.24 0.61
CA MET A 312 -10.51 -0.80 -0.78
C MET A 312 -9.11 -0.15 -0.95
N PRO A 313 -8.30 -0.58 -1.93
CA PRO A 313 -6.91 -0.13 -2.11
C PRO A 313 -6.77 1.32 -2.56
N ASP A 314 -7.82 1.96 -3.08
CA ASP A 314 -7.75 3.31 -3.67
C ASP A 314 -7.57 4.45 -2.64
N ARG A 315 -7.71 4.16 -1.34
CA ARG A 315 -7.43 5.15 -0.29
C ARG A 315 -6.00 4.99 0.19
N ARG A 316 -5.16 6.01 -0.04
CA ARG A 316 -3.87 6.14 0.65
C ARG A 316 -4.07 6.10 2.16
N LEU A 317 -3.83 4.94 2.76
CA LEU A 317 -4.00 4.73 4.18
C LEU A 317 -2.90 5.46 4.95
N ASP A 318 -3.28 6.00 6.09
CA ASP A 318 -2.33 6.59 7.03
C ASP A 318 -2.13 5.58 8.17
N PRO A 319 -0.92 5.01 8.34
CA PRO A 319 -0.66 4.02 9.37
C PRO A 319 -0.91 4.56 10.79
N GLU A 320 -0.87 5.88 10.99
CA GLU A 320 -1.17 6.49 12.29
C GLU A 320 -2.69 6.57 12.57
N ARG A 321 -3.52 6.38 11.53
CA ARG A 321 -4.99 6.53 11.59
C ARG A 321 -5.72 5.21 11.31
N LEU A 322 -5.13 4.08 11.70
CA LEU A 322 -5.78 2.77 11.58
C LEU A 322 -6.87 2.54 12.64
N ARG A 323 -6.77 3.18 13.82
CA ARG A 323 -7.73 2.98 14.92
C ARG A 323 -9.19 3.34 14.58
N PRO A 324 -9.49 4.44 13.87
CA PRO A 324 -10.84 4.73 13.40
C PRO A 324 -11.44 3.62 12.52
N LEU A 325 -10.64 2.97 11.67
CA LEU A 325 -11.12 1.87 10.81
C LEU A 325 -11.69 0.74 11.65
N LEU A 326 -10.97 0.33 12.70
CA LEU A 326 -11.42 -0.69 13.64
C LEU A 326 -12.69 -0.26 14.40
N GLN A 327 -12.82 1.02 14.76
CA GLN A 327 -14.01 1.53 15.44
C GLN A 327 -15.24 1.55 14.52
N ASP A 328 -15.04 1.90 13.26
CA ASP A 328 -16.10 1.91 12.27
C ASP A 328 -16.55 0.48 11.96
N GLU A 329 -15.62 -0.46 11.81
CA GLU A 329 -15.94 -1.89 11.64
C GLU A 329 -16.73 -2.45 12.83
N LEU A 330 -16.29 -2.21 14.07
CA LEU A 330 -17.05 -2.61 15.26
C LEU A 330 -18.45 -1.99 15.30
N ARG A 331 -18.61 -0.74 14.85
CA ARG A 331 -19.92 -0.10 14.76
C ARG A 331 -20.81 -0.78 13.72
N MET A 332 -20.24 -1.16 12.58
CA MET A 332 -20.96 -1.89 11.53
C MET A 332 -21.40 -3.27 12.03
N LEU A 333 -20.55 -3.98 12.76
CA LEU A 333 -20.90 -5.27 13.37
C LEU A 333 -22.03 -5.12 14.40
N ALA A 334 -21.95 -4.13 15.29
CA ALA A 334 -23.02 -3.86 16.25
C ALA A 334 -24.35 -3.50 15.58
N LEU A 335 -24.31 -2.75 14.47
CA LEU A 335 -25.51 -2.45 13.69
C LEU A 335 -26.09 -3.71 13.05
N ALA A 336 -25.24 -4.58 12.49
CA ALA A 336 -25.66 -5.85 11.89
C ALA A 336 -26.29 -6.79 12.93
N GLU A 337 -25.75 -6.85 14.14
CA GLU A 337 -26.36 -7.60 15.25
C GLU A 337 -27.75 -7.06 15.60
N LEU A 338 -27.91 -5.74 15.73
CA LEU A 338 -29.21 -5.12 16.02
C LEU A 338 -30.24 -5.37 14.91
N GLN A 339 -29.82 -5.33 13.65
CA GLN A 339 -30.66 -5.64 12.49
C GLN A 339 -31.14 -7.10 12.54
N LEU A 340 -30.22 -8.04 12.78
CA LEU A 340 -30.54 -9.45 12.91
C LEU A 340 -31.51 -9.70 14.08
N GLU A 341 -31.29 -9.07 15.24
CA GLU A 341 -32.20 -9.19 16.38
C GLU A 341 -33.59 -8.61 16.10
N HIS A 342 -33.65 -7.49 15.38
CA HIS A 342 -34.90 -6.87 14.97
C HIS A 342 -35.69 -7.78 14.04
N GLU A 343 -35.05 -8.32 13.00
CA GLU A 343 -35.62 -9.30 12.07
C GLU A 343 -36.17 -10.52 12.82
N ARG A 344 -35.35 -11.11 13.70
CA ARG A 344 -35.75 -12.26 14.54
C ARG A 344 -37.00 -11.97 15.35
N ARG A 345 -37.08 -10.78 15.96
CA ARG A 345 -38.25 -10.36 16.76
C ARG A 345 -39.50 -10.18 15.90
N CYS A 346 -39.37 -9.58 14.72
CA CYS A 346 -40.47 -9.35 13.80
C CYS A 346 -41.06 -10.68 13.28
N LEU A 347 -40.21 -11.63 12.91
CA LEU A 347 -40.64 -12.91 12.32
C LEU A 347 -41.11 -13.94 13.37
N ARG A 348 -40.51 -13.96 14.57
CA ARG A 348 -40.99 -14.79 15.70
C ARG A 348 -42.28 -14.26 16.34
N GLY A 349 -42.61 -13.00 16.13
CA GLY A 349 -43.78 -12.36 16.70
C GLY A 349 -45.12 -12.90 16.17
N GLU A 350 -46.20 -12.19 16.53
CA GLU A 350 -47.54 -12.54 16.08
C GLU A 350 -47.64 -12.62 14.55
N PRO A 351 -48.47 -13.53 14.00
CA PRO A 351 -48.57 -13.73 12.55
C PRO A 351 -48.79 -12.44 11.73
N PRO A 352 -49.61 -11.47 12.15
CA PRO A 352 -49.78 -10.22 11.40
C PRO A 352 -48.50 -9.40 11.27
N ASN A 353 -47.67 -9.37 12.32
CA ASN A 353 -46.41 -8.62 12.34
C ASN A 353 -45.38 -9.27 11.42
N ALA A 354 -45.27 -10.60 11.46
CA ALA A 354 -44.38 -11.33 10.57
C ALA A 354 -44.77 -11.13 9.08
N ARG A 355 -46.07 -11.18 8.77
CA ARG A 355 -46.57 -10.92 7.40
C ARG A 355 -46.31 -9.49 6.94
N ARG A 356 -46.48 -8.50 7.83
CA ARG A 356 -46.19 -7.10 7.54
C ARG A 356 -44.69 -6.91 7.26
N TYR A 357 -43.84 -7.54 8.05
CA TYR A 357 -42.39 -7.51 7.85
C TYR A 357 -41.99 -8.14 6.52
N LEU A 358 -42.49 -9.33 6.17
CA LEU A 358 -42.23 -9.96 4.86
C LEU A 358 -42.71 -9.10 3.68
N LYS A 359 -43.80 -8.35 3.85
CA LYS A 359 -44.26 -7.39 2.83
C LYS A 359 -43.27 -6.23 2.67
N GLN A 360 -42.66 -5.75 3.75
CA GLN A 360 -41.65 -4.70 3.71
C GLN A 360 -40.36 -5.21 3.05
N VAL A 361 -39.83 -6.36 3.48
CA VAL A 361 -38.63 -6.98 2.87
C VAL A 361 -38.79 -7.13 1.36
N ARG A 362 -39.97 -7.59 0.90
CA ARG A 362 -40.24 -7.70 -0.54
C ARG A 362 -40.28 -6.36 -1.26
N ALA A 363 -40.74 -5.30 -0.60
CA ALA A 363 -40.74 -3.97 -1.19
C ALA A 363 -39.33 -3.41 -1.32
N GLU A 364 -38.46 -3.70 -0.35
CA GLU A 364 -37.04 -3.36 -0.35
C GLU A 364 -36.28 -4.15 -1.44
N GLN A 365 -36.44 -5.48 -1.49
CA GLN A 365 -35.83 -6.32 -2.54
C GLN A 365 -36.18 -5.84 -3.97
N ARG A 366 -37.44 -5.45 -4.20
CA ARG A 366 -37.85 -4.89 -5.49
C ARG A 366 -37.28 -3.51 -5.79
N ALA A 367 -37.00 -2.71 -4.75
CA ALA A 367 -36.37 -1.41 -4.94
C ALA A 367 -34.89 -1.59 -5.30
N ASP A 368 -34.20 -2.51 -4.64
CA ASP A 368 -32.80 -2.83 -4.90
C ASP A 368 -32.59 -3.42 -6.30
N GLU A 369 -33.49 -4.32 -6.76
CA GLU A 369 -33.51 -4.83 -8.14
C GLU A 369 -33.68 -3.71 -9.20
N LEU A 370 -34.33 -2.60 -8.85
CA LEU A 370 -34.55 -1.46 -9.76
C LEU A 370 -33.39 -0.46 -9.75
N ASP A 371 -32.63 -0.38 -8.66
CA ASP A 371 -31.46 0.50 -8.54
C ASP A 371 -30.17 -0.13 -9.12
N PHE A 372 -30.10 -1.45 -9.27
CA PHE A 372 -29.02 -2.17 -9.96
C PHE A 372 -29.52 -3.09 -11.09
N PRO A 373 -30.08 -2.54 -12.19
CA PRO A 373 -30.38 -3.34 -13.37
C PRO A 373 -29.08 -3.54 -14.15
N PHE A 374 -28.46 -4.71 -14.01
CA PHE A 374 -27.24 -5.13 -14.72
C PHE A 374 -25.95 -4.41 -14.32
N PHE A 375 -25.07 -5.13 -13.62
CA PHE A 375 -23.63 -5.09 -13.84
C PHE A 375 -23.09 -6.51 -13.86
#